data_AF-A0A3C0E278-F1
#
_entry.id   AF-A0A3C0E278-F1
#
_cell.length_a   1.000
_cell.length_b   1.000
_cell.length_c   1.000
_cell.angle_alpha   90.00
_cell.angle_beta   90.00
_cell.angle_gamma   90.00
#
_symmetry.space_group_name_H-M   'P 1'
#
loop_
_entity.id
_entity.type
_entity.pdbx_description
1 polymer ?
#
loop_
_entity_poly.entity_id
_entity_poly.type
_entity_poly.pdbx_seq_one_letter_code
_entity_poly.pdbx_strand_id
1 'polypeptide(L)'
;MYKKCVNFYLYGNDNGTISHYIDGDTGQCQESGRDQQHTVLGLGAVSAICELAWKQGNDLYSAYENRALLGYEYTVKYNLGYDVPFETWTDVTGKYCKWDVISKETKDKNGGVDTERGNCWQPVFYMVYNHYVQRKKLSMPYTESLLEMYTEDKYDGGHPSYGPLLFNDLK
;
A
#
# COMPACT_ATOMS: atom_id res chain seq x y z
N MET A 1 -14.66 -4.29 -20.86
CA MET A 1 -13.85 -3.28 -20.15
C MET A 1 -13.02 -3.93 -19.04
N TYR A 2 -13.63 -4.58 -18.05
CA TYR A 2 -12.96 -5.24 -16.92
C TYR A 2 -11.68 -6.06 -17.25
N LYS A 3 -11.77 -7.03 -18.17
CA LYS A 3 -10.60 -7.87 -18.56
C LYS A 3 -9.40 -7.06 -19.07
N LYS A 4 -9.63 -5.90 -19.70
CA LYS A 4 -8.55 -5.00 -20.13
C LYS A 4 -7.86 -4.36 -18.92
N CYS A 5 -8.62 -3.98 -17.89
CA CYS A 5 -8.06 -3.44 -16.65
C CYS A 5 -7.26 -4.50 -15.88
N VAL A 6 -7.76 -5.74 -15.81
CA VAL A 6 -7.01 -6.87 -15.22
C VAL A 6 -5.69 -7.08 -15.96
N ASN A 7 -5.72 -7.15 -17.28
CA ASN A 7 -4.51 -7.31 -18.08
C ASN A 7 -3.56 -6.11 -17.95
N PHE A 8 -4.07 -4.89 -17.84
CA PHE A 8 -3.25 -3.71 -17.60
C PHE A 8 -2.57 -3.77 -16.23
N TYR A 9 -3.32 -4.03 -15.16
CA TYR A 9 -2.78 -4.14 -13.80
C TYR A 9 -1.65 -5.17 -13.69
N LEU A 10 -1.81 -6.31 -14.39
CA LEU A 10 -0.83 -7.39 -14.37
C LEU A 10 0.34 -7.16 -15.34
N TYR A 11 0.10 -6.66 -16.56
CA TYR A 11 1.07 -6.76 -17.67
C TYR A 11 1.31 -5.46 -18.44
N GLY A 12 0.67 -4.37 -18.04
CA GLY A 12 0.90 -3.06 -18.66
C GLY A 12 2.34 -2.59 -18.48
N ASN A 13 2.83 -1.80 -19.43
CA ASN A 13 4.10 -1.09 -19.29
C ASN A 13 3.83 0.33 -18.79
N ASP A 14 3.46 0.43 -17.51
CA ASP A 14 3.06 1.68 -16.87
C ASP A 14 3.35 1.62 -15.36
N ASN A 15 3.57 2.77 -14.76
CA ASN A 15 3.81 2.94 -13.31
C ASN A 15 2.64 2.43 -12.45
N GLY A 16 1.41 2.45 -12.96
CA GLY A 16 0.22 1.96 -12.26
C GLY A 16 0.06 0.43 -12.23
N THR A 17 1.01 -0.33 -12.76
CA THR A 17 0.98 -1.80 -12.74
C THR A 17 1.64 -2.35 -11.48
N ILE A 18 1.15 -3.47 -10.96
CA ILE A 18 1.60 -3.96 -9.65
C ILE A 18 3.11 -4.26 -9.61
N SER A 19 3.68 -4.74 -10.71
CA SER A 19 5.12 -5.04 -10.80
C SER A 19 6.00 -3.80 -10.93
N HIS A 20 5.45 -2.67 -11.39
CA HIS A 20 6.17 -1.38 -11.50
C HIS A 20 5.78 -0.37 -10.41
N TYR A 21 4.82 -0.73 -9.54
CA TYR A 21 4.39 0.12 -8.44
C TYR A 21 4.97 -0.32 -7.09
N ILE A 22 5.14 -1.63 -6.89
CA ILE A 22 5.70 -2.21 -5.66
C ILE A 22 6.87 -3.11 -6.04
N ASP A 23 8.02 -2.87 -5.42
CA ASP A 23 9.22 -3.67 -5.58
C ASP A 23 9.01 -5.12 -5.14
N GLY A 24 9.59 -6.06 -5.87
CA GLY A 24 9.41 -7.49 -5.62
C GLY A 24 10.26 -8.04 -4.48
N ASP A 25 11.38 -7.39 -4.18
CA ASP A 25 12.35 -7.89 -3.23
C ASP A 25 12.20 -7.18 -1.88
N THR A 26 12.00 -5.87 -1.91
CA THR A 26 11.91 -5.01 -0.72
C THR A 26 10.47 -4.75 -0.28
N GLY A 27 9.51 -4.71 -1.20
CA GLY A 27 8.16 -4.20 -0.93
C GLY A 27 8.04 -2.67 -0.96
N GLN A 28 9.12 -1.95 -1.25
CA GLN A 28 9.06 -0.51 -1.40
C GLN A 28 8.04 -0.14 -2.50
N CYS A 29 7.20 0.85 -2.21
CA CYS A 29 6.30 1.43 -3.19
C CYS A 29 7.03 2.54 -3.98
N GLN A 30 6.67 2.75 -5.24
CA GLN A 30 7.18 3.84 -6.08
C GLN A 30 7.08 5.22 -5.38
N GLU A 31 6.01 5.45 -4.62
CA GLU A 31 5.76 6.71 -3.91
C GLU A 31 6.45 6.79 -2.54
N SER A 32 7.07 5.70 -2.04
CA SER A 32 7.74 5.69 -0.73
C SER A 32 8.81 6.78 -0.62
N GLY A 33 9.51 7.07 -1.71
CA GLY A 33 10.50 8.15 -1.76
C GLY A 33 9.91 9.55 -1.60
N ARG A 34 8.65 9.75 -1.97
CA ARG A 34 8.00 11.07 -1.98
C ARG A 34 7.60 11.51 -0.59
N ASP A 35 6.58 10.86 -0.05
CA ASP A 35 5.99 11.08 1.28
C ASP A 35 5.01 9.94 1.62
N GLN A 36 4.57 9.89 2.89
CA GLN A 36 3.73 8.78 3.35
C GLN A 36 2.28 8.95 2.95
N GLN A 37 1.79 10.18 2.82
CA GLN A 37 0.42 10.43 2.37
C GLN A 37 0.18 9.89 0.95
N HIS A 38 1.09 10.13 0.00
CA HIS A 38 0.98 9.60 -1.38
C HIS A 38 1.18 8.09 -1.42
N THR A 39 2.09 7.55 -0.60
CA THR A 39 2.31 6.11 -0.48
C THR A 39 1.02 5.39 -0.10
N VAL A 40 0.36 5.83 0.98
CA VAL A 40 -0.87 5.18 1.46
C VAL A 40 -2.03 5.43 0.50
N LEU A 41 -2.10 6.61 -0.15
CA LEU A 41 -3.10 6.91 -1.17
C LEU A 41 -3.05 5.89 -2.33
N GLY A 42 -1.88 5.67 -2.91
CA GLY A 42 -1.76 4.76 -4.05
C GLY A 42 -1.89 3.28 -3.66
N LEU A 43 -1.47 2.90 -2.44
CA LEU A 43 -1.82 1.57 -1.90
C LEU A 43 -3.35 1.41 -1.78
N GLY A 44 -4.06 2.43 -1.31
CA GLY A 44 -5.53 2.43 -1.30
C GLY A 44 -6.16 2.12 -2.67
N ALA A 45 -5.61 2.70 -3.75
CA ALA A 45 -6.02 2.33 -5.11
C ALA A 45 -5.73 0.87 -5.46
N VAL A 46 -4.55 0.34 -5.09
CA VAL A 46 -4.17 -1.08 -5.31
C VAL A 46 -5.17 -2.02 -4.62
N SER A 47 -5.44 -1.82 -3.34
CA SER A 47 -6.40 -2.68 -2.60
C SER A 47 -7.82 -2.58 -3.15
N ALA A 48 -8.27 -1.40 -3.55
CA ALA A 48 -9.58 -1.24 -4.19
C ALA A 48 -9.68 -2.03 -5.51
N ILE A 49 -8.64 -1.99 -6.36
CA ILE A 49 -8.57 -2.80 -7.59
C ILE A 49 -8.64 -4.30 -7.24
N CYS A 50 -7.85 -4.73 -6.26
CA CYS A 50 -7.83 -6.13 -5.83
C CYS A 50 -9.17 -6.60 -5.28
N GLU A 51 -9.84 -5.81 -4.44
CA GLU A 51 -11.13 -6.16 -3.87
C GLU A 51 -12.23 -6.16 -4.94
N LEU A 52 -12.23 -5.20 -5.87
CA LEU A 52 -13.17 -5.19 -7.00
C LEU A 52 -13.02 -6.44 -7.88
N ALA A 53 -11.79 -6.88 -8.13
CA ALA A 53 -11.53 -8.11 -8.86
C ALA A 53 -11.95 -9.36 -8.06
N TRP A 54 -11.69 -9.37 -6.75
CA TRP A 54 -12.08 -10.45 -5.86
C TRP A 54 -13.60 -10.67 -5.86
N LYS A 55 -14.39 -9.59 -5.80
CA LYS A 55 -15.86 -9.67 -5.89
C LYS A 55 -16.36 -10.20 -7.25
N GLN A 56 -15.52 -10.23 -8.28
CA GLN A 56 -15.80 -10.82 -9.58
C GLN A 56 -15.19 -12.22 -9.76
N GLY A 57 -14.61 -12.80 -8.70
CA GLY A 57 -14.00 -14.13 -8.72
C GLY A 57 -12.57 -14.17 -9.27
N ASN A 58 -11.88 -13.02 -9.36
CA ASN A 58 -10.47 -12.95 -9.76
C ASN A 58 -9.57 -12.57 -8.58
N ASP A 59 -8.58 -13.41 -8.29
CA ASP A 59 -7.63 -13.17 -7.20
C ASP A 59 -6.43 -12.34 -7.67
N LEU A 60 -6.60 -11.01 -7.69
CA LEU A 60 -5.48 -10.08 -7.96
C LEU A 60 -4.63 -9.79 -6.71
N TYR A 61 -5.11 -10.10 -5.52
CA TYR A 61 -4.32 -10.02 -4.30
C TYR A 61 -3.12 -10.98 -4.34
N SER A 62 -3.30 -12.17 -4.91
CA SER A 62 -2.22 -13.15 -5.08
C SER A 62 -1.31 -12.90 -6.29
N ALA A 63 -1.50 -11.82 -7.05
CA ALA A 63 -0.63 -11.47 -8.16
C ALA A 63 0.82 -11.29 -7.69
N TYR A 64 1.77 -11.79 -8.49
CA TYR A 64 3.21 -11.66 -8.24
C TYR A 64 3.62 -12.09 -6.82
N GLU A 65 3.17 -13.29 -6.41
CA GLU A 65 3.50 -13.88 -5.10
C GLU A 65 3.03 -13.04 -3.90
N ASN A 66 1.81 -12.50 -4.01
CA ASN A 66 1.22 -11.56 -3.05
C ASN A 66 2.01 -10.25 -2.95
N ARG A 67 2.41 -9.66 -4.09
CA ARG A 67 3.18 -8.40 -4.15
C ARG A 67 2.56 -7.27 -3.32
N ALA A 68 1.23 -7.16 -3.36
CA ALA A 68 0.54 -6.16 -2.55
C ALA A 68 0.77 -6.39 -1.05
N LEU A 69 0.63 -7.63 -0.53
CA LEU A 69 0.95 -7.97 0.87
C LEU A 69 2.33 -7.44 1.27
N LEU A 70 3.35 -7.72 0.45
CA LEU A 70 4.72 -7.28 0.70
C LEU A 70 4.82 -5.75 0.85
N GLY A 71 4.18 -5.00 -0.05
CA GLY A 71 4.22 -3.53 0.00
C GLY A 71 3.42 -2.92 1.15
N TYR A 72 2.33 -3.57 1.57
CA TYR A 72 1.59 -3.18 2.76
C TYR A 72 2.43 -3.38 4.02
N GLU A 73 3.00 -4.57 4.21
CA GLU A 73 3.85 -4.85 5.38
C GLU A 73 5.08 -3.94 5.44
N TYR A 74 5.73 -3.68 4.30
CA TYR A 74 6.82 -2.70 4.20
C TYR A 74 6.37 -1.31 4.69
N THR A 75 5.25 -0.82 4.16
CA THR A 75 4.77 0.54 4.45
C THR A 75 4.36 0.68 5.90
N VAL A 76 3.65 -0.30 6.45
CA VAL A 76 3.24 -0.29 7.86
C VAL A 76 4.48 -0.39 8.76
N LYS A 77 5.43 -1.29 8.46
CA LYS A 77 6.69 -1.40 9.18
C LYS A 77 7.42 -0.07 9.27
N TYR A 78 7.56 0.64 8.15
CA TYR A 78 8.17 1.98 8.14
C TYR A 78 7.42 2.94 9.05
N ASN A 79 6.10 3.03 8.89
CA ASN A 79 5.27 4.00 9.63
C ASN A 79 5.13 3.68 11.13
N LEU A 80 5.31 2.43 11.54
CA LEU A 80 5.42 2.04 12.95
C LEU A 80 6.77 2.41 13.60
N GLY A 81 7.70 3.00 12.84
CA GLY A 81 8.97 3.50 13.37
C GLY A 81 10.18 2.59 13.10
N TYR A 82 10.00 1.45 12.46
CA TYR A 82 11.10 0.54 12.13
C TYR A 82 11.87 0.98 10.87
N ASP A 83 13.13 0.59 10.79
CA ASP A 83 13.92 0.75 9.56
C ASP A 83 13.51 -0.27 8.50
N VAL A 84 13.55 0.18 7.24
CA VAL A 84 13.24 -0.60 6.05
C VAL A 84 14.30 -0.33 4.98
N PRO A 85 14.62 -1.31 4.11
CA PRO A 85 15.51 -1.06 2.97
C PRO A 85 14.87 -0.01 2.06
N PHE A 86 15.68 0.89 1.50
CA PHE A 86 15.21 1.87 0.54
C PHE A 86 16.21 2.00 -0.61
N GLU A 87 15.69 2.00 -1.83
CA GLU A 87 16.46 2.25 -3.04
C GLU A 87 15.79 3.36 -3.86
N THR A 88 16.59 4.20 -4.50
CA THR A 88 16.05 5.21 -5.41
C THR A 88 15.33 4.52 -6.57
N TRP A 89 14.03 4.76 -6.64
CA TRP A 89 13.18 4.18 -7.67
C TRP A 89 13.30 4.97 -8.97
N THR A 90 13.46 4.28 -10.09
CA THR A 90 13.30 4.92 -11.41
C THR A 90 12.04 4.40 -12.05
N ASP A 91 11.10 5.31 -12.31
CA ASP A 91 9.82 4.96 -12.92
C ASP A 91 10.00 4.48 -14.37
N VAL A 92 8.96 3.86 -14.95
CA VAL A 92 9.04 3.27 -16.30
C VAL A 92 9.34 4.32 -17.37
N THR A 93 9.07 5.60 -17.09
CA THR A 93 9.39 6.71 -18.01
C THR A 93 10.83 7.23 -17.88
N GLY A 94 11.54 6.90 -16.79
CA GLY A 94 12.88 7.41 -16.45
C GLY A 94 12.92 8.88 -16.01
N LYS A 95 11.76 9.52 -15.83
CA LYS A 95 11.64 10.95 -15.57
C LYS A 95 11.39 11.27 -14.11
N TYR A 96 10.69 10.40 -13.39
CA TYR A 96 10.20 10.65 -12.04
C TYR A 96 10.85 9.71 -11.02
N CYS A 97 10.47 9.89 -9.75
CA CYS A 97 10.82 9.04 -8.61
C CYS A 97 12.27 9.04 -8.11
N LYS A 98 13.06 10.05 -8.48
CA LYS A 98 14.49 10.17 -8.16
C LYS A 98 14.80 10.60 -6.72
N TRP A 99 13.96 10.22 -5.76
CA TRP A 99 14.21 10.50 -4.34
C TRP A 99 15.31 9.58 -3.81
N ASP A 100 16.28 10.18 -3.12
CA ASP A 100 17.47 9.51 -2.57
C ASP A 100 17.28 9.02 -1.13
N VAL A 101 16.13 9.33 -0.54
CA VAL A 101 15.70 8.89 0.79
C VAL A 101 14.19 8.72 0.80
N ILE A 102 13.70 7.79 1.60
CA ILE A 102 12.27 7.64 1.89
C ILE A 102 11.68 8.95 2.42
N SER A 103 10.44 9.31 2.03
CA SER A 103 9.73 10.55 2.37
C SER A 103 10.55 11.84 2.22
N LYS A 104 11.29 11.98 1.12
CA LYS A 104 12.15 13.13 0.86
C LYS A 104 11.38 14.45 0.89
N GLU A 105 10.19 14.54 0.31
CA GLU A 105 9.44 15.82 0.28
C GLU A 105 9.08 16.32 1.67
N THR A 106 8.63 15.42 2.55
CA THR A 106 8.30 15.77 3.94
C THR A 106 9.56 16.14 4.71
N LYS A 107 10.65 15.40 4.54
CA LYS A 107 11.94 15.68 5.22
C LYS A 107 12.54 17.01 4.79
N ASP A 108 12.56 17.30 3.48
CA ASP A 108 13.11 18.54 2.94
C ASP A 108 12.36 19.79 3.48
N LYS A 109 11.05 19.66 3.72
CA LYS A 109 10.20 20.74 4.27
C LYS A 109 10.33 20.88 5.80
N ASN A 110 10.76 19.84 6.50
CA ASN A 110 10.71 19.75 7.97
C ASN A 110 12.09 19.45 8.61
N GLY A 111 13.18 19.97 8.03
CA GLY A 111 14.51 19.90 8.64
C GLY A 111 15.05 18.47 8.79
N GLY A 112 14.73 17.58 7.86
CA GLY A 112 15.14 16.18 7.88
C GLY A 112 14.19 15.23 8.62
N VAL A 113 13.11 15.76 9.21
CA VAL A 113 12.12 14.96 9.93
C VAL A 113 10.96 14.58 9.01
N ASP A 114 10.59 13.30 9.03
CA ASP A 114 9.34 12.86 8.41
C ASP A 114 8.18 13.07 9.38
N THR A 115 7.45 14.17 9.20
CA THR A 115 6.28 14.50 10.04
C THR A 115 5.05 13.65 9.72
N GLU A 116 5.03 12.95 8.59
CA GLU A 116 3.90 12.12 8.14
C GLU A 116 4.02 10.67 8.60
N ARG A 117 5.24 10.23 8.93
CA ARG A 117 5.52 8.88 9.44
C ARG A 117 4.63 8.56 10.64
N GLY A 118 3.79 7.52 10.49
CA GLY A 118 2.88 7.07 11.53
C GLY A 118 1.66 7.98 11.77
N ASN A 119 1.42 8.96 10.91
CA ASN A 119 0.31 9.92 11.00
C ASN A 119 -0.66 9.86 9.82
N CYS A 120 -0.36 9.07 8.78
CA CYS A 120 -1.15 8.95 7.55
C CYS A 120 -1.93 7.63 7.46
N TRP A 121 -2.42 7.11 8.59
CA TRP A 121 -3.18 5.86 8.61
C TRP A 121 -4.53 6.02 7.92
N GLN A 122 -4.88 5.03 7.09
CA GLN A 122 -6.11 5.01 6.32
C GLN A 122 -6.78 3.62 6.41
N PRO A 123 -8.08 3.50 6.08
CA PRO A 123 -8.88 2.29 6.36
C PRO A 123 -8.54 1.11 5.47
N VAL A 124 -7.82 1.39 4.39
CA VAL A 124 -7.30 0.43 3.42
C VAL A 124 -6.57 -0.73 4.10
N PHE A 125 -5.91 -0.52 5.26
CA PHE A 125 -5.22 -1.59 5.99
C PHE A 125 -6.18 -2.68 6.50
N TYR A 126 -7.43 -2.34 6.87
CA TYR A 126 -8.43 -3.35 7.25
C TYR A 126 -8.82 -4.24 6.06
N MET A 127 -8.96 -3.65 4.87
CA MET A 127 -9.35 -4.38 3.66
C MET A 127 -8.33 -5.46 3.29
N VAL A 128 -7.05 -5.09 3.26
CA VAL A 128 -5.98 -6.03 2.91
C VAL A 128 -5.74 -7.05 4.02
N TYR A 129 -5.82 -6.64 5.29
CA TYR A 129 -5.71 -7.55 6.42
C TYR A 129 -6.81 -8.61 6.39
N ASN A 130 -8.06 -8.20 6.14
CA ASN A 130 -9.17 -9.12 5.98
C ASN A 130 -8.94 -10.09 4.82
N HIS A 131 -8.47 -9.62 3.66
CA HIS A 131 -8.18 -10.56 2.58
C HIS A 131 -7.08 -11.57 2.96
N TYR A 132 -5.90 -11.09 3.32
CA TYR A 132 -4.74 -11.98 3.49
C TYR A 132 -4.80 -12.82 4.77
N VAL A 133 -5.16 -12.23 5.90
CA VAL A 133 -5.19 -12.95 7.18
C VAL A 133 -6.49 -13.69 7.36
N GLN A 134 -7.64 -13.02 7.16
CA GLN A 134 -8.93 -13.65 7.44
C GLN A 134 -9.33 -14.66 6.37
N ARG A 135 -9.32 -14.27 5.09
CA ARG A 135 -9.74 -15.17 3.98
C ARG A 135 -8.64 -16.16 3.60
N LYS A 136 -7.38 -15.72 3.47
CA LYS A 136 -6.27 -16.55 2.95
C LYS A 136 -5.40 -17.21 4.03
N LYS A 137 -5.61 -16.90 5.31
CA LYS A 137 -4.86 -17.46 6.46
C LYS A 137 -3.34 -17.25 6.36
N LEU A 138 -2.93 -16.13 5.78
CA LEU A 138 -1.54 -15.66 5.76
C LEU A 138 -1.24 -14.78 6.99
N SER A 139 0.01 -14.33 7.09
CA SER A 139 0.47 -13.46 8.19
C SER A 139 0.79 -12.06 7.67
N MET A 140 0.37 -11.05 8.42
CA MET A 140 0.68 -9.64 8.21
C MET A 140 0.98 -8.98 9.57
N PRO A 141 2.10 -9.34 10.23
CA PRO A 141 2.34 -8.99 11.64
C PRO A 141 2.43 -7.49 11.91
N TYR A 142 2.99 -6.69 11.00
CA TYR A 142 3.07 -5.24 11.19
C TYR A 142 1.70 -4.61 11.04
N THR A 143 0.92 -5.06 10.05
CA THR A 143 -0.47 -4.62 9.87
C THR A 143 -1.34 -5.05 11.05
N GLU A 144 -1.16 -6.26 11.59
CA GLU A 144 -1.84 -6.70 12.82
C GLU A 144 -1.55 -5.73 13.97
N SER A 145 -0.27 -5.42 14.22
CA SER A 145 0.14 -4.47 15.26
C SER A 145 -0.46 -3.07 15.07
N LEU A 146 -0.55 -2.60 13.82
CA LEU A 146 -1.23 -1.34 13.51
C LEU A 146 -2.71 -1.40 13.93
N LEU A 147 -3.42 -2.46 13.54
CA LEU A 147 -4.85 -2.59 13.81
C LEU A 147 -5.20 -2.80 15.29
N GLU A 148 -4.23 -3.19 16.13
CA GLU A 148 -4.38 -3.20 17.59
C GLU A 148 -4.34 -1.80 18.23
N MET A 149 -3.60 -0.87 17.61
CA MET A 149 -3.38 0.49 18.16
C MET A 149 -4.23 1.57 17.48
N TYR A 150 -4.59 1.35 16.22
CA TYR A 150 -5.38 2.27 15.41
C TYR A 150 -6.81 1.78 15.29
N THR A 151 -7.76 2.64 15.68
CA THR A 151 -9.16 2.51 15.30
C THR A 151 -9.53 3.71 14.47
N GLU A 152 -10.25 3.46 13.38
CA GLU A 152 -10.67 4.52 12.49
C GLU A 152 -11.83 5.33 13.11
N ASP A 153 -11.49 6.49 13.66
CA ASP A 153 -12.47 7.38 14.30
C ASP A 153 -12.67 8.71 13.52
N LYS A 154 -11.90 8.95 12.46
CA LYS A 154 -11.86 10.24 11.73
C LYS A 154 -11.70 10.05 10.22
N TYR A 155 -12.47 10.84 9.46
CA TYR A 155 -12.35 10.95 8.00
C TYR A 155 -11.01 11.58 7.60
N ASP A 156 -10.24 10.89 6.74
CA ASP A 156 -8.89 11.29 6.33
C ASP A 156 -8.81 12.00 4.97
N GLY A 157 -9.93 12.12 4.25
CA GLY A 157 -10.02 12.80 2.96
C GLY A 157 -9.59 11.98 1.73
N GLY A 158 -9.02 10.79 1.90
CA GLY A 158 -8.51 9.93 0.81
C GLY A 158 -9.37 8.69 0.55
N HIS A 159 -9.83 8.02 1.60
CA HIS A 159 -10.65 6.80 1.47
C HIS A 159 -11.84 6.81 2.46
N PRO A 160 -13.00 6.25 2.09
CA PRO A 160 -14.18 6.29 2.93
C PRO A 160 -14.02 5.43 4.21
N SER A 161 -14.45 6.03 5.32
CA SER A 161 -14.21 5.55 6.69
C SER A 161 -15.09 4.43 7.19
N TYR A 162 -15.10 3.31 6.47
CA TYR A 162 -15.92 2.16 6.85
C TYR A 162 -15.11 0.88 6.99
N GLY A 163 -13.79 0.98 7.22
CA GLY A 163 -12.89 -0.18 7.22
C GLY A 163 -13.36 -1.31 8.15
N PRO A 164 -13.49 -1.06 9.47
CA PRO A 164 -13.95 -2.06 10.44
C PRO A 164 -15.36 -2.60 10.18
N LEU A 165 -16.22 -1.84 9.50
CA LEU A 165 -17.60 -2.23 9.18
C LEU A 165 -17.68 -3.09 7.92
N LEU A 166 -16.93 -2.74 6.87
CA LEU A 166 -17.01 -3.38 5.55
C LEU A 166 -16.10 -4.59 5.40
N PHE A 167 -14.98 -4.65 6.13
CA PHE A 167 -13.93 -5.66 5.94
C PHE A 167 -13.72 -6.52 7.18
N ASN A 168 -14.80 -7.10 7.68
CA ASN A 168 -14.79 -7.93 8.88
C ASN A 168 -15.49 -9.26 8.62
N ASP A 169 -15.09 -9.95 7.56
CA ASP A 169 -15.85 -11.09 7.01
C ASP A 169 -15.90 -12.33 7.94
N LEU A 170 -15.32 -12.27 9.15
CA LEU A 170 -15.19 -13.41 10.07
C LEU A 170 -15.38 -13.07 11.57
N LYS A 171 -16.20 -12.06 11.94
CA LYS A 171 -16.78 -12.05 13.30
C LYS A 171 -18.07 -12.85 13.35
#